data_AF-A0A822C2Y4-F1
#
_entry.id   AF-A0A822C2Y4-F1
#
_cell.length_a   1.000
_cell.length_b   1.000
_cell.length_c   1.000
_cell.angle_alpha   90.00
_cell.angle_beta   90.00
_cell.angle_gamma   90.00
#
_symmetry.space_group_name_H-M   'P 1'
#
loop_
_entity.id
_entity.type
_entity.pdbx_description
1 polymer ?
#
loop_
_entity_poly.entity_id
_entity_poly.type
_entity_poly.pdbx_seq_one_letter_code
_entity_poly.pdbx_strand_id
1 'polypeptide(L)'
;TYWNSTGFLAWLYNESPVKDTVVVNDRWGSGIPCQHGGFYTCTDHYNPGHLVEHKWENCFTIDKHSWGYIRTSGANDYLTIQEILNQIITTVSTGGNILINVGPTSYGKIAPIFEERLRQMGSWLKVNGEAIYSSIPWKYQNDTINSNVWYTSSKDKQYVYACLLVWSKDTTEIMLGAPISSGSTRVTLLGSDVGPLKWHSIISSGGIIIDVSNIKTYSLASDWAWVFKLENVSGSELITKKRKKYYIDN
;
A
#
# COMPACT_ATOMS: atom_id res chain seq x y z
N THR A 1 -12.63 33.25 12.67
CA THR A 1 -13.29 31.93 12.82
C THR A 1 -12.97 31.40 14.22
N TYR A 2 -13.84 30.56 14.81
CA TYR A 2 -13.71 30.05 16.20
C TYR A 2 -12.32 29.46 16.52
N TRP A 3 -11.64 28.86 15.53
CA TRP A 3 -10.34 28.21 15.70
C TRP A 3 -9.11 29.06 15.31
N ASN A 4 -9.30 30.25 14.70
CA ASN A 4 -8.22 31.06 14.12
C ASN A 4 -7.17 30.25 13.31
N SER A 5 -7.63 29.22 12.58
CA SER A 5 -6.76 28.22 11.94
C SER A 5 -5.84 28.84 10.88
N THR A 6 -6.31 29.85 10.14
CA THR A 6 -5.50 30.54 9.13
C THR A 6 -4.32 31.28 9.74
N GLY A 7 -4.50 31.95 10.88
CA GLY A 7 -3.42 32.63 11.59
C GLY A 7 -2.36 31.66 12.12
N PHE A 8 -2.79 30.55 12.71
CA PHE A 8 -1.87 29.50 13.18
C PHE A 8 -1.10 28.88 12.02
N LEU A 9 -1.77 28.50 10.93
CA LEU A 9 -1.12 27.89 9.76
C LEU A 9 -0.15 28.87 9.09
N ALA A 10 -0.49 30.16 9.00
CA ALA A 10 0.43 31.18 8.47
C ALA A 10 1.70 31.29 9.32
N TRP A 11 1.56 31.35 10.65
CA TRP A 11 2.72 31.31 11.54
C TRP A 11 3.52 30.00 11.40
N LEU A 12 2.84 28.85 11.35
CA LEU A 12 3.46 27.53 11.27
C LEU A 12 4.33 27.38 10.02
N TYR A 13 3.89 27.94 8.89
CA TYR A 13 4.62 27.84 7.63
C TYR A 13 5.59 28.99 7.36
N ASN A 14 5.47 30.13 8.04
CA ASN A 14 6.36 31.27 7.81
C ASN A 14 7.44 31.44 8.90
N GLU A 15 7.09 31.20 10.16
CA GLU A 15 7.88 31.63 11.32
C GLU A 15 8.32 30.49 12.25
N SER A 16 7.59 29.36 12.26
CA SER A 16 7.91 28.23 13.12
C SER A 16 9.34 27.69 12.90
N PRO A 17 10.03 27.22 13.95
CA PRO A 17 11.33 26.54 13.83
C PRO A 17 11.31 25.28 12.95
N VAL A 18 10.14 24.71 12.66
CA VAL A 18 9.95 23.49 11.85
C VAL A 18 9.28 23.76 10.50
N LYS A 19 9.19 25.02 10.08
CA LYS A 19 8.44 25.44 8.88
C LYS A 19 8.82 24.71 7.58
N ASP A 20 10.08 24.32 7.44
CA ASP A 20 10.59 23.67 6.22
C ASP A 20 10.33 22.16 6.17
N THR A 21 9.87 21.55 7.28
CA THR A 21 9.67 20.10 7.39
C THR A 21 8.28 19.70 7.88
N VAL A 22 7.54 20.60 8.50
CA VAL A 22 6.21 20.32 9.03
C VAL A 22 5.19 20.14 7.91
N VAL A 23 4.32 19.15 8.07
CA VAL A 23 3.18 18.91 7.20
C VAL A 23 1.91 18.88 8.05
N VAL A 24 0.81 19.42 7.51
CA VAL A 24 -0.50 19.38 8.15
C VAL A 24 -1.48 18.63 7.27
N ASN A 25 -2.43 17.94 7.89
CA ASN A 25 -3.55 17.33 7.17
C ASN A 25 -4.55 18.40 6.68
N ASP A 26 -5.62 17.94 6.05
CA ASP A 26 -6.69 18.72 5.44
C ASP A 26 -7.92 18.93 6.35
N ARG A 27 -7.73 18.98 7.68
CA ARG A 27 -8.83 19.05 8.65
C ARG A 27 -8.97 20.40 9.37
N TRP A 28 -8.45 21.48 8.80
CA TRP A 28 -8.34 22.80 9.46
C TRP A 28 -9.53 23.75 9.24
N GLY A 29 -10.61 23.28 8.62
CA GLY A 29 -11.80 24.09 8.39
C GLY A 29 -12.87 23.40 7.54
N SER A 30 -14.02 24.06 7.41
CA SER A 30 -15.08 23.64 6.49
C SER A 30 -14.65 23.86 5.04
N GLY A 31 -14.97 22.91 4.15
CA GLY A 31 -14.59 22.97 2.74
C GLY A 31 -13.10 22.71 2.45
N ILE A 32 -12.33 22.31 3.46
CA ILE A 32 -10.89 22.06 3.36
C ILE A 32 -10.53 20.59 3.00
N PRO A 33 -11.25 19.56 3.48
CA PRO A 33 -10.91 18.17 3.18
C PRO A 33 -10.84 17.88 1.68
N CYS A 34 -9.81 17.13 1.26
CA CYS A 34 -9.40 16.86 -0.12
C CYS A 34 -9.11 18.10 -1.00
N GLN A 35 -8.99 19.30 -0.42
CA GLN A 35 -8.80 20.55 -1.17
C GLN A 35 -7.54 21.31 -0.74
N HIS A 36 -7.30 21.42 0.57
CA HIS A 36 -6.12 22.12 1.10
C HIS A 36 -5.49 21.37 2.27
N GLY A 37 -4.17 21.18 2.22
CA GLY A 37 -3.38 20.54 3.27
C GLY A 37 -2.01 20.14 2.70
N GLY A 38 -1.03 19.89 3.56
CA GLY A 38 0.24 19.29 3.14
C GLY A 38 0.05 17.84 2.67
N PHE A 39 -0.96 17.16 3.18
CA PHE A 39 -1.47 15.89 2.68
C PHE A 39 -2.97 15.77 2.94
N TYR A 40 -3.65 14.93 2.16
CA TYR A 40 -5.08 14.69 2.30
C TYR A 40 -5.37 13.50 3.19
N THR A 41 -6.33 13.67 4.10
CA THR A 41 -6.98 12.56 4.80
C THR A 41 -8.43 12.43 4.36
N CYS A 42 -9.05 13.48 3.81
CA CYS A 42 -10.40 13.49 3.25
C CYS A 42 -11.53 13.12 4.23
N THR A 43 -11.57 11.86 4.65
CA THR A 43 -12.50 11.28 5.61
C THR A 43 -11.76 10.31 6.54
N ASP A 44 -12.43 9.81 7.58
CA ASP A 44 -11.87 8.68 8.33
C ASP A 44 -11.76 7.44 7.42
N HIS A 45 -10.71 6.64 7.62
CA HIS A 45 -10.44 5.41 6.85
C HIS A 45 -10.39 5.64 5.32
N TYR A 46 -9.96 6.82 4.89
CA TYR A 46 -9.90 7.16 3.47
C TYR A 46 -8.93 6.24 2.73
N ASN A 47 -9.46 5.48 1.78
CA ASN A 47 -8.69 4.67 0.84
C ASN A 47 -9.36 4.79 -0.54
N PRO A 48 -8.81 5.60 -1.46
CA PRO A 48 -9.45 5.93 -2.73
C PRO A 48 -9.47 4.76 -3.72
N GLY A 49 -8.63 3.74 -3.53
CA GLY A 49 -8.50 2.60 -4.45
C GLY A 49 -7.96 2.95 -5.84
N HIS A 50 -7.55 4.20 -6.07
CA HIS A 50 -6.94 4.68 -7.30
C HIS A 50 -5.81 5.66 -7.00
N LEU A 51 -4.91 5.87 -7.96
CA LEU A 51 -3.78 6.79 -7.79
C LEU A 51 -4.28 8.23 -7.62
N VAL A 52 -3.88 8.86 -6.52
CA VAL A 52 -4.14 10.27 -6.25
C VAL A 52 -2.88 11.09 -6.54
N GLU A 53 -3.04 12.22 -7.22
CA GLU A 53 -1.92 13.08 -7.60
C GLU A 53 -1.29 13.80 -6.40
N HIS A 54 -2.13 14.28 -5.47
CA HIS A 54 -1.68 14.89 -4.23
C HIS A 54 -1.31 13.82 -3.19
N LYS A 55 -0.37 14.15 -2.30
CA LYS A 55 -0.04 13.27 -1.18
C LYS A 55 -1.23 13.12 -0.24
N TRP A 56 -1.44 11.90 0.23
CA TRP A 56 -2.56 11.56 1.10
C TRP A 56 -2.16 10.47 2.09
N GLU A 57 -2.94 10.31 3.15
CA GLU A 57 -2.69 9.36 4.22
C GLU A 57 -3.97 8.61 4.60
N ASN A 58 -3.90 7.28 4.58
CA ASN A 58 -4.91 6.40 5.13
C ASN A 58 -4.73 6.30 6.64
N CYS A 59 -5.54 7.03 7.38
CA CYS A 59 -5.65 6.89 8.82
C CYS A 59 -6.73 5.84 9.12
N PHE A 60 -6.34 4.68 9.67
CA PHE A 60 -7.28 3.61 10.01
C PHE A 60 -6.98 2.94 11.35
N THR A 61 -7.97 2.22 11.86
CA THR A 61 -7.95 1.54 13.16
C THR A 61 -7.79 0.04 12.99
N ILE A 62 -7.04 -0.61 13.89
CA ILE A 62 -7.06 -2.09 13.97
C ILE A 62 -8.40 -2.59 14.51
N ASP A 63 -9.05 -1.84 15.41
CA ASP A 63 -10.44 -2.11 15.82
C ASP A 63 -11.39 -1.65 14.70
N LYS A 64 -12.38 -2.46 14.32
CA LYS A 64 -13.28 -2.18 13.19
C LYS A 64 -14.32 -1.10 13.49
N HIS A 65 -14.56 -0.80 14.77
CA HIS A 65 -15.70 0.02 15.21
C HIS A 65 -15.26 1.32 15.91
N SER A 66 -14.04 1.37 16.46
CA SER A 66 -13.63 2.48 17.32
C SER A 66 -12.16 2.84 17.24
N TRP A 67 -11.88 4.15 17.40
CA TRP A 67 -10.52 4.68 17.64
C TRP A 67 -10.04 4.42 19.06
N GLY A 68 -10.95 4.43 20.04
CA GLY A 68 -10.66 4.14 21.45
C GLY A 68 -10.88 2.67 21.81
N TYR A 69 -10.29 2.21 22.90
CA TYR A 69 -10.44 0.83 23.38
C TYR A 69 -11.86 0.53 23.88
N ILE A 70 -12.48 -0.52 23.33
CA ILE A 70 -13.77 -1.06 23.79
C ILE A 70 -13.53 -2.37 24.56
N ARG A 71 -13.92 -2.40 25.85
CA ARG A 71 -13.73 -3.58 26.73
C ARG A 71 -14.50 -4.82 26.28
N THR A 72 -15.62 -4.65 25.59
CA THR A 72 -16.50 -5.73 25.16
C THR A 72 -16.16 -6.28 23.78
N SER A 73 -15.18 -5.70 23.07
CA SER A 73 -14.77 -6.17 21.74
C SER A 73 -14.16 -7.58 21.81
N GLY A 74 -14.67 -8.48 20.98
CA GLY A 74 -14.12 -9.81 20.76
C GLY A 74 -13.06 -9.81 19.66
N ALA A 75 -12.42 -10.96 19.42
CA ALA A 75 -11.34 -11.06 18.43
C ALA A 75 -11.78 -10.70 17.00
N ASN A 76 -13.04 -10.96 16.64
CA ASN A 76 -13.60 -10.69 15.31
C ASN A 76 -13.87 -9.19 15.05
N ASP A 77 -13.93 -8.38 16.12
CA ASP A 77 -14.09 -6.92 16.05
C ASP A 77 -12.79 -6.21 15.68
N TYR A 78 -11.68 -6.94 15.56
CA TYR A 78 -10.40 -6.41 15.10
C TYR A 78 -10.11 -6.90 13.69
N LEU A 79 -9.38 -6.09 12.91
CA LEU A 79 -8.82 -6.49 11.64
C LEU A 79 -7.85 -7.66 11.86
N THR A 80 -7.95 -8.63 10.97
CA THR A 80 -6.95 -9.68 10.77
C THR A 80 -5.68 -9.07 10.19
N ILE A 81 -4.56 -9.77 10.30
CA ILE A 81 -3.31 -9.33 9.68
C ILE A 81 -3.44 -9.24 8.16
N GLN A 82 -4.20 -10.13 7.51
CA GLN A 82 -4.46 -10.07 6.07
C GLN A 82 -5.21 -8.79 5.69
N GLU A 83 -6.24 -8.41 6.46
CA GLU A 83 -6.96 -7.14 6.24
C GLU A 83 -6.04 -5.92 6.44
N ILE A 84 -5.16 -5.94 7.45
CA ILE A 84 -4.17 -4.87 7.68
C ILE A 84 -3.18 -4.79 6.52
N LEU A 85 -2.60 -5.90 6.08
CA LEU A 85 -1.66 -5.92 4.95
C LEU A 85 -2.34 -5.49 3.65
N ASN A 86 -3.60 -5.85 3.43
CA ASN A 86 -4.39 -5.34 2.31
C ASN A 86 -4.49 -3.81 2.35
N GLN A 87 -4.82 -3.21 3.51
CA GLN A 87 -4.83 -1.75 3.65
C GLN A 87 -3.45 -1.14 3.36
N ILE A 88 -2.38 -1.74 3.86
CA ILE A 88 -1.01 -1.24 3.64
C ILE A 88 -0.65 -1.27 2.14
N ILE A 89 -0.79 -2.43 1.52
CA ILE A 89 -0.40 -2.68 0.14
C ILE A 89 -1.21 -1.80 -0.80
N THR A 90 -2.54 -1.78 -0.67
CA THR A 90 -3.43 -0.94 -1.50
C THR A 90 -3.09 0.54 -1.39
N THR A 91 -2.86 1.03 -0.17
CA THR A 91 -2.56 2.44 0.11
C THR A 91 -1.24 2.86 -0.54
N VAL A 92 -0.18 2.09 -0.36
CA VAL A 92 1.15 2.41 -0.91
C VAL A 92 1.14 2.32 -2.43
N SER A 93 0.48 1.31 -2.99
CA SER A 93 0.31 1.16 -4.44
C SER A 93 -0.42 2.35 -5.09
N THR A 94 -1.31 3.01 -4.35
CA THR A 94 -2.08 4.18 -4.78
C THR A 94 -1.48 5.51 -4.31
N GLY A 95 -0.25 5.49 -3.77
CA GLY A 95 0.56 6.68 -3.50
C GLY A 95 0.34 7.33 -2.14
N GLY A 96 -0.37 6.66 -1.25
CA GLY A 96 -0.66 7.14 0.10
C GLY A 96 0.35 6.65 1.15
N ASN A 97 0.35 7.37 2.27
CA ASN A 97 0.96 6.92 3.52
C ASN A 97 -0.08 6.24 4.41
N ILE A 98 0.38 5.57 5.46
CA ILE A 98 -0.48 4.86 6.39
C ILE A 98 -0.21 5.35 7.81
N LEU A 99 -1.28 5.66 8.52
CA LEU A 99 -1.26 5.89 9.96
C LEU A 99 -2.20 4.88 10.62
N ILE A 100 -1.63 3.97 11.42
CA ILE A 100 -2.40 2.91 12.09
C ILE A 100 -2.62 3.31 13.55
N ASN A 101 -3.89 3.40 13.94
CA ASN A 101 -4.27 3.66 15.32
C ASN A 101 -4.35 2.37 16.15
N VAL A 102 -3.85 2.47 17.38
CA VAL A 102 -4.11 1.53 18.47
C VAL A 102 -4.75 2.28 19.62
N GLY A 103 -5.81 1.70 20.21
CA GLY A 103 -6.46 2.25 21.39
C GLY A 103 -5.91 1.59 22.66
N PRO A 104 -5.11 2.25 23.50
CA PRO A 104 -4.70 1.71 24.78
C PRO A 104 -5.89 1.57 25.73
N THR A 105 -5.78 0.62 26.65
CA THR A 105 -6.72 0.51 27.78
C THR A 105 -6.69 1.75 28.67
N SER A 106 -7.69 1.92 29.54
CA SER A 106 -7.74 3.01 30.53
C SER A 106 -6.55 3.05 31.50
N TYR A 107 -5.77 1.97 31.58
CA TYR A 107 -4.54 1.89 32.37
C TYR A 107 -3.27 2.19 31.55
N GLY A 108 -3.41 2.67 30.32
CA GLY A 108 -2.29 2.99 29.43
C GLY A 108 -1.60 1.79 28.79
N LYS A 109 -2.19 0.59 28.83
CA LYS A 109 -1.62 -0.63 28.24
C LYS A 109 -2.18 -0.91 26.84
N ILE A 110 -1.32 -1.31 25.91
CA ILE A 110 -1.73 -1.87 24.61
C ILE A 110 -2.31 -3.27 24.85
N ALA A 111 -3.50 -3.55 24.32
CA ALA A 111 -4.12 -4.87 24.45
C ALA A 111 -3.34 -5.94 23.64
N PRO A 112 -3.26 -7.20 24.10
CA PRO A 112 -2.48 -8.25 23.44
C PRO A 112 -2.82 -8.45 21.96
N ILE A 113 -4.08 -8.27 21.56
CA ILE A 113 -4.49 -8.41 20.16
C ILE A 113 -3.86 -7.34 19.25
N PHE A 114 -3.73 -6.09 19.72
CA PHE A 114 -3.02 -5.05 18.97
C PHE A 114 -1.53 -5.39 18.86
N GLU A 115 -0.91 -5.84 19.96
CA GLU A 115 0.49 -6.26 19.97
C GLU A 115 0.72 -7.40 18.97
N GLU A 116 -0.13 -8.42 18.96
CA GLU A 116 -0.05 -9.55 18.03
C GLU A 116 -0.07 -9.07 16.58
N ARG A 117 -1.05 -8.23 16.21
CA ARG A 117 -1.18 -7.69 14.84
C ARG A 117 0.03 -6.84 14.44
N LEU A 118 0.50 -5.98 15.33
CA LEU A 118 1.69 -5.15 15.07
C LEU A 118 2.96 -6.00 14.92
N ARG A 119 3.12 -7.07 15.70
CA ARG A 119 4.26 -8.00 15.57
C ARG A 119 4.19 -8.81 14.28
N GLN A 120 3.00 -9.32 13.92
CA GLN A 120 2.78 -10.01 12.64
C GLN A 120 3.11 -9.09 11.45
N MET A 121 2.64 -7.85 11.50
CA MET A 121 2.96 -6.81 10.51
C MET A 121 4.47 -6.53 10.45
N GLY A 122 5.13 -6.37 11.60
CA GLY A 122 6.57 -6.16 11.68
C GLY A 122 7.39 -7.32 11.08
N SER A 123 6.97 -8.57 11.35
CA SER A 123 7.58 -9.76 10.74
C SER A 123 7.43 -9.77 9.23
N TRP A 124 6.25 -9.40 8.72
CA TRP A 124 6.02 -9.29 7.28
C TRP A 124 6.88 -8.19 6.62
N LEU A 125 6.92 -7.01 7.23
CA LEU A 125 7.71 -5.86 6.74
C LEU A 125 9.22 -6.12 6.80
N LYS A 126 9.69 -6.98 7.71
CA LYS A 126 11.10 -7.38 7.75
C LYS A 126 11.52 -8.13 6.48
N VAL A 127 10.61 -8.88 5.88
CA VAL A 127 10.85 -9.67 4.66
C VAL A 127 10.54 -8.86 3.41
N ASN A 128 9.38 -8.22 3.38
CA ASN A 128 8.80 -7.60 2.19
C ASN A 128 8.94 -6.06 2.17
N GLY A 129 9.66 -5.49 3.14
CA GLY A 129 9.72 -4.05 3.37
C GLY A 129 10.28 -3.24 2.20
N GLU A 130 11.12 -3.83 1.33
CA GLU A 130 11.63 -3.11 0.14
C GLU A 130 10.51 -2.76 -0.87
N ALA A 131 9.39 -3.47 -0.85
CA ALA A 131 8.24 -3.15 -1.69
C ALA A 131 7.38 -2.01 -1.11
N ILE A 132 7.57 -1.66 0.15
CA ILE A 132 6.78 -0.66 0.87
C ILE A 132 7.61 0.60 1.17
N TYR A 133 8.74 0.44 1.84
CA TYR A 133 9.58 1.57 2.22
C TYR A 133 10.33 2.12 1.00
N SER A 134 10.27 3.44 0.83
CA SER A 134 10.90 4.15 -0.30
C SER A 134 10.45 3.67 -1.68
N SER A 135 9.33 2.95 -1.78
CA SER A 135 8.72 2.62 -3.05
C SER A 135 7.85 3.77 -3.56
N ILE A 136 7.45 3.67 -4.82
CA ILE A 136 6.54 4.59 -5.48
C ILE A 136 5.43 3.79 -6.17
N PRO A 137 4.25 4.38 -6.42
CA PRO A 137 3.24 3.78 -7.27
C PRO A 137 3.82 3.41 -8.64
N TRP A 138 3.54 2.20 -9.10
CA TRP A 138 3.86 1.81 -10.46
C TRP A 138 2.81 2.37 -11.44
N LYS A 139 3.04 2.22 -12.76
CA LYS A 139 2.11 2.67 -13.80
C LYS A 139 0.72 2.03 -13.64
N TYR A 140 0.67 0.81 -13.12
CA TYR A 140 -0.54 0.09 -12.75
C TYR A 140 -0.59 -0.07 -11.24
N GLN A 141 -1.73 0.22 -10.62
CA GLN A 141 -1.93 0.06 -9.17
C GLN A 141 -2.33 -1.37 -8.83
N ASN A 142 -3.41 -1.86 -9.45
CA ASN A 142 -3.95 -3.21 -9.31
C ASN A 142 -3.74 -3.96 -10.63
N ASP A 143 -3.57 -5.28 -10.56
CA ASP A 143 -3.36 -6.09 -11.76
C ASP A 143 -4.63 -6.24 -12.61
N THR A 144 -4.43 -6.40 -13.91
CA THR A 144 -5.53 -6.46 -14.88
C THR A 144 -6.17 -7.84 -14.99
N ILE A 145 -5.54 -8.90 -14.46
CA ILE A 145 -6.06 -10.26 -14.45
C ILE A 145 -6.34 -10.72 -13.01
N ASN A 146 -5.38 -10.52 -12.10
CA ASN A 146 -5.48 -10.97 -10.72
C ASN A 146 -5.74 -9.79 -9.77
N SER A 147 -7.01 -9.56 -9.43
CA SER A 147 -7.42 -8.46 -8.55
C SER A 147 -6.81 -8.48 -7.14
N ASN A 148 -6.23 -9.61 -6.71
CA ASN A 148 -5.51 -9.73 -5.45
C ASN A 148 -4.03 -9.30 -5.54
N VAL A 149 -3.58 -8.82 -6.70
CA VAL A 149 -2.23 -8.31 -6.91
C VAL A 149 -2.25 -6.80 -7.04
N TRP A 150 -1.42 -6.15 -6.24
CA TRP A 150 -1.14 -4.73 -6.32
C TRP A 150 0.34 -4.50 -6.58
N TYR A 151 0.66 -3.38 -7.22
CA TYR A 151 2.03 -3.08 -7.62
C TYR A 151 2.59 -1.85 -6.93
N THR A 152 3.86 -1.94 -6.60
CA THR A 152 4.73 -0.80 -6.32
C THR A 152 5.99 -0.90 -7.18
N SER A 153 6.79 0.15 -7.21
CA SER A 153 8.07 0.17 -7.91
C SER A 153 9.14 0.78 -7.03
N SER A 154 10.38 0.35 -7.17
CA SER A 154 11.50 1.00 -6.52
C SER A 154 11.63 2.45 -7.01
N LYS A 155 12.16 3.34 -6.16
CA LYS A 155 12.29 4.78 -6.49
C LYS A 155 13.13 5.04 -7.74
N ASP A 156 14.15 4.20 -7.98
CA ASP A 156 15.02 4.22 -9.17
C ASP A 156 14.40 3.51 -10.39
N LYS A 157 13.20 2.94 -10.25
CA LYS A 157 12.42 2.24 -11.28
C LYS A 157 13.10 0.99 -11.85
N GLN A 158 14.06 0.42 -11.13
CA GLN A 158 14.72 -0.83 -11.51
C GLN A 158 13.85 -2.06 -11.23
N TYR A 159 13.01 -1.97 -10.20
CA TYR A 159 12.19 -3.09 -9.73
C TYR A 159 10.71 -2.72 -9.77
N VAL A 160 9.91 -3.70 -10.16
CA VAL A 160 8.46 -3.72 -9.94
C VAL A 160 8.16 -4.82 -8.94
N TYR A 161 7.39 -4.49 -7.90
CA TYR A 161 6.98 -5.43 -6.86
C TYR A 161 5.51 -5.78 -7.07
N ALA A 162 5.22 -7.05 -7.29
CA ALA A 162 3.86 -7.59 -7.35
C ALA A 162 3.48 -8.17 -5.99
N CYS A 163 2.70 -7.42 -5.23
CA CYS A 163 2.20 -7.78 -3.90
C CYS A 163 0.93 -8.62 -4.02
N LEU A 164 1.05 -9.93 -3.82
CA LEU A 164 -0.04 -10.90 -3.87
C LEU A 164 -0.67 -11.07 -2.48
N LEU A 165 -1.95 -10.74 -2.36
CA LEU A 165 -2.72 -10.80 -1.11
C LEU A 165 -3.30 -12.19 -0.81
N VAL A 166 -3.47 -13.03 -1.83
CA VAL A 166 -4.07 -14.36 -1.71
C VAL A 166 -3.28 -15.36 -2.53
N TRP A 167 -2.83 -16.44 -1.91
CA TRP A 167 -2.17 -17.54 -2.58
C TRP A 167 -2.69 -18.88 -2.02
N SER A 168 -3.31 -19.68 -2.88
CA SER A 168 -3.70 -21.05 -2.53
C SER A 168 -2.50 -21.99 -2.60
N LYS A 169 -2.37 -22.91 -1.64
CA LYS A 169 -1.24 -23.86 -1.58
C LYS A 169 -1.19 -24.82 -2.76
N ASP A 170 -2.32 -25.02 -3.44
CA ASP A 170 -2.42 -25.89 -4.62
C ASP A 170 -2.13 -25.15 -5.93
N THR A 171 -1.91 -23.84 -5.88
CA THR A 171 -1.62 -23.03 -7.06
C THR A 171 -0.18 -23.24 -7.51
N THR A 172 -0.02 -23.76 -8.72
CA THR A 172 1.29 -23.95 -9.39
C THR A 172 1.68 -22.79 -10.28
N GLU A 173 0.76 -21.89 -10.60
CA GLU A 173 0.97 -20.77 -11.51
C GLU A 173 0.31 -19.48 -11.01
N ILE A 174 1.07 -18.37 -11.02
CA ILE A 174 0.55 -17.04 -10.72
C ILE A 174 0.50 -16.21 -12.00
N MET A 175 -0.69 -15.74 -12.36
CA MET A 175 -0.91 -14.90 -13.53
C MET A 175 -0.87 -13.43 -13.14
N LEU A 176 -0.04 -12.65 -13.84
CA LEU A 176 0.06 -11.20 -13.74
C LEU A 176 -0.27 -10.63 -15.13
N GLY A 177 -1.28 -9.76 -15.25
CA GLY A 177 -1.71 -9.20 -16.54
C GLY A 177 -0.99 -7.92 -16.96
N ALA A 178 -0.60 -7.07 -16.02
CA ALA A 178 -0.03 -5.75 -16.31
C ALA A 178 1.44 -5.76 -16.81
N PRO A 179 2.34 -6.59 -16.26
CA PRO A 179 3.74 -6.61 -16.68
C PRO A 179 3.93 -7.13 -18.11
N ILE A 180 4.75 -6.43 -18.89
CA ILE A 180 5.33 -6.93 -20.14
C ILE A 180 6.75 -7.39 -19.83
N SER A 181 7.02 -8.66 -20.12
CA SER A 181 8.34 -9.27 -19.99
C SER A 181 9.20 -9.06 -21.24
N SER A 182 10.52 -9.21 -21.05
CA SER A 182 11.54 -9.23 -22.08
C SER A 182 12.44 -10.46 -21.90
N GLY A 183 13.35 -10.72 -22.84
CA GLY A 183 14.30 -11.84 -22.73
C GLY A 183 15.25 -11.74 -21.52
N SER A 184 15.37 -10.57 -20.90
CA SER A 184 16.17 -10.33 -19.68
C SER A 184 15.33 -10.22 -18.41
N THR A 185 14.01 -10.46 -18.47
CA THR A 185 13.14 -10.40 -17.30
C THR A 185 13.51 -11.49 -16.30
N ARG A 186 13.67 -11.08 -15.04
CA ARG A 186 13.93 -11.97 -13.91
C ARG A 186 12.82 -11.77 -12.89
N VAL A 187 12.31 -12.89 -12.38
CA VAL A 187 11.27 -12.90 -11.35
C VAL A 187 11.84 -13.64 -10.15
N THR A 188 11.74 -13.03 -8.96
CA THR A 188 12.15 -13.64 -7.70
C THR A 188 11.05 -13.46 -6.66
N LEU A 189 11.04 -14.29 -5.63
CA LEU A 189 10.12 -14.16 -4.49
C LEU A 189 10.91 -13.64 -3.29
N LEU A 190 10.47 -12.54 -2.67
CA LEU A 190 11.13 -12.01 -1.49
C LEU A 190 11.02 -12.98 -0.31
N GLY A 191 12.11 -13.11 0.46
CA GLY A 191 12.21 -14.03 1.58
C GLY A 191 12.23 -15.51 1.20
N SER A 192 12.51 -15.83 -0.07
CA SER A 192 12.68 -17.20 -0.55
C SER A 192 14.13 -17.45 -0.93
N ASP A 193 14.63 -18.65 -0.56
CA ASP A 193 15.94 -19.14 -1.01
C ASP A 193 15.86 -19.77 -2.42
N VAL A 194 14.66 -19.90 -2.98
CA VAL A 194 14.47 -20.31 -4.37
C VAL A 194 15.00 -19.20 -5.26
N GLY A 195 15.92 -19.55 -6.16
CA GLY A 195 16.46 -18.64 -7.16
C GLY A 195 15.41 -18.08 -8.13
N PRO A 196 15.82 -17.42 -9.22
CA PRO A 196 14.89 -16.87 -10.20
C PRO A 196 13.85 -17.89 -10.66
N LEU A 197 12.58 -17.51 -10.58
CA LEU A 197 11.45 -18.34 -10.93
C LEU A 197 11.31 -18.43 -12.44
N LYS A 198 10.86 -19.59 -12.91
CA LYS A 198 10.48 -19.76 -14.32
C LYS A 198 9.20 -18.99 -14.59
N TRP A 199 9.11 -18.43 -15.78
CA TRP A 199 7.94 -17.71 -16.22
C TRP A 199 7.80 -17.80 -17.74
N HIS A 200 6.59 -17.56 -18.24
CA HIS A 200 6.34 -17.41 -19.67
C HIS A 200 5.37 -16.26 -19.94
N SER A 201 5.52 -15.60 -21.08
CA SER A 201 4.62 -14.51 -21.49
C SER A 201 3.27 -15.07 -21.95
N ILE A 202 2.18 -14.38 -21.64
CA ILE A 202 0.83 -14.77 -22.08
C ILE A 202 0.61 -14.33 -23.53
N ILE A 203 0.84 -13.05 -23.81
CA ILE A 203 0.75 -12.44 -25.15
C ILE A 203 1.82 -11.37 -25.33
N SER A 204 2.12 -11.00 -26.58
CA SER A 204 3.13 -9.99 -26.92
C SER A 204 2.83 -8.58 -26.39
N SER A 205 1.58 -8.31 -25.98
CA SER A 205 1.13 -7.02 -25.47
C SER A 205 1.05 -6.92 -23.94
N GLY A 206 1.42 -7.98 -23.22
CA GLY A 206 1.42 -8.03 -21.75
C GLY A 206 1.08 -9.39 -21.18
N GLY A 207 1.38 -9.57 -19.91
CA GLY A 207 1.03 -10.77 -19.16
C GLY A 207 2.22 -11.69 -18.92
N ILE A 208 2.40 -12.11 -17.68
CA ILE A 208 3.41 -13.06 -17.22
C ILE A 208 2.71 -14.15 -16.41
N ILE A 209 2.99 -15.41 -16.71
CA ILE A 209 2.65 -16.56 -15.85
C ILE A 209 3.93 -16.99 -15.16
N ILE A 210 3.93 -16.94 -13.83
CA ILE A 210 5.05 -17.35 -12.98
C ILE A 210 4.79 -18.78 -12.52
N ASP A 211 5.71 -19.69 -12.81
CA ASP A 211 5.69 -21.06 -12.30
C ASP A 211 6.19 -21.06 -10.85
N VAL A 212 5.30 -21.43 -9.94
CA VAL A 212 5.54 -21.52 -8.51
C VAL A 212 5.49 -22.95 -7.98
N SER A 213 5.43 -23.95 -8.86
CA SER A 213 5.36 -25.38 -8.49
C SER A 213 6.54 -25.86 -7.64
N ASN A 214 7.71 -25.23 -7.78
CA ASN A 214 8.92 -25.56 -7.04
C ASN A 214 9.02 -24.87 -5.67
N ILE A 215 8.07 -23.98 -5.35
CA ILE A 215 8.05 -23.25 -4.08
C ILE A 215 7.35 -24.13 -3.04
N LYS A 216 8.11 -24.54 -2.03
CA LYS A 216 7.56 -25.31 -0.93
C LYS A 216 6.88 -24.35 0.04
N THR A 217 5.55 -24.43 0.15
CA THR A 217 4.77 -23.46 0.92
C THR A 217 5.13 -23.38 2.41
N TYR A 218 5.67 -24.46 3.00
CA TYR A 218 6.17 -24.46 4.38
C TYR A 218 7.50 -23.70 4.57
N SER A 219 8.20 -23.36 3.49
CA SER A 219 9.47 -22.63 3.51
C SER A 219 9.30 -21.14 3.23
N LEU A 220 8.05 -20.69 3.02
CA LEU A 220 7.76 -19.28 2.78
C LEU A 220 8.03 -18.48 4.06
N ALA A 221 8.81 -17.40 3.94
CA ALA A 221 9.05 -16.48 5.04
C ALA A 221 7.81 -15.64 5.43
N SER A 222 6.69 -15.80 4.72
CA SER A 222 5.44 -15.10 4.98
C SER A 222 4.21 -15.99 4.81
N ASP A 223 3.23 -15.79 5.68
CA ASP A 223 1.97 -16.56 5.74
C ASP A 223 0.74 -15.78 5.23
N TRP A 224 0.87 -14.47 4.98
CA TRP A 224 -0.30 -13.59 4.83
C TRP A 224 -0.37 -12.83 3.51
N ALA A 225 0.79 -12.46 2.95
CA ALA A 225 0.91 -11.83 1.64
C ALA A 225 2.33 -12.03 1.11
N TRP A 226 2.51 -12.09 -0.20
CA TRP A 226 3.78 -12.43 -0.83
C TRP A 226 4.16 -11.38 -1.86
N VAL A 227 5.46 -11.17 -2.05
CA VAL A 227 5.94 -10.16 -2.99
C VAL A 227 6.87 -10.79 -4.01
N PHE A 228 6.44 -10.79 -5.26
CA PHE A 228 7.33 -11.09 -6.38
C PHE A 228 8.06 -9.82 -6.78
N LYS A 229 9.38 -9.89 -6.90
CA LYS A 229 10.23 -8.83 -7.42
C LYS A 229 10.55 -9.12 -8.88
N LEU A 230 10.17 -8.20 -9.75
CA LEU A 230 10.34 -8.27 -11.19
C LEU A 230 11.40 -7.26 -11.64
N GLU A 231 12.38 -7.75 -12.39
CA GLU A 231 13.42 -6.95 -13.05
C GLU A 231 13.14 -6.88 -14.56
N ASN A 232 13.53 -5.78 -15.21
CA ASN A 232 13.44 -5.61 -16.67
C ASN A 232 12.02 -5.86 -17.23
N VAL A 233 10.99 -5.37 -16.53
CA VAL A 233 9.60 -5.39 -16.99
C VAL A 233 9.11 -3.97 -17.30
N SER A 234 8.26 -3.85 -18.32
CA SER A 234 7.51 -2.61 -18.61
C SER A 234 6.02 -2.82 -18.32
N GLY A 235 5.22 -1.77 -18.37
CA GLY A 235 3.76 -1.88 -18.21
C GLY A 235 3.07 -1.80 -19.57
N SER A 236 2.03 -2.61 -19.79
CA SER A 236 1.25 -2.58 -21.04
C SER A 236 0.79 -1.16 -21.44
N GLU A 237 0.67 -0.87 -22.73
CA GLU A 237 0.19 0.45 -23.22
C GLU A 237 -1.32 0.48 -23.43
N LEU A 238 -1.98 -0.68 -23.41
CA LEU A 238 -3.34 -0.86 -23.92
C LEU A 238 -4.46 -0.26 -23.05
N ILE A 239 -4.16 0.23 -21.84
CA ILE A 239 -5.15 0.88 -20.96
C ILE A 239 -4.76 2.31 -20.60
N THR A 240 -4.05 3.01 -21.49
CA THR A 240 -3.82 4.46 -21.35
C THR A 240 -4.96 5.28 -22.00
N LYS A 241 -6.21 4.79 -21.99
CA LYS A 241 -7.35 5.56 -22.52
C LYS A 241 -7.88 6.54 -21.46
N LYS A 242 -7.67 7.82 -21.76
CA LYS A 242 -8.24 9.05 -21.16
C LYS A 242 -7.59 9.56 -19.86
N ARG A 243 -6.34 10.01 -19.96
CA ARG A 243 -5.97 11.28 -19.30
C ARG A 243 -6.78 12.40 -19.94
N LYS A 244 -7.94 12.76 -19.38
CA LYS A 244 -8.57 14.06 -19.67
C LYS A 244 -7.65 15.13 -19.12
N LYS A 245 -6.90 15.80 -19.99
CA LYS A 245 -6.35 17.12 -19.70
C LYS A 245 -7.54 18.05 -19.49
N TYR A 246 -7.81 18.42 -18.25
CA TYR A 246 -8.61 19.61 -17.98
C TYR A 246 -7.68 20.80 -18.21
N TYR A 247 -7.81 21.42 -19.37
CA TYR A 247 -7.32 22.78 -19.57
C TYR A 247 -8.27 23.68 -18.79
N ILE A 248 -7.73 24.44 -17.84
CA ILE A 248 -8.40 25.57 -17.23
C ILE A 248 -8.22 26.71 -18.24
N ASP A 249 -9.27 27.03 -18.99
CA ASP A 249 -9.34 28.30 -19.69
C ASP A 249 -9.76 29.39 -18.70
N ASN A 250 -9.10 30.54 -18.84
CA ASN A 250 -9.12 31.73 -17.98
C ASN A 250 -10.52 32.27 -17.61
#